data_AF-L9JLV9-F1
#
_entry.id   AF-L9JLV9-F1
#
_cell.length_a   1.000
_cell.length_b   1.000
_cell.length_c   1.000
_cell.angle_alpha   90.00
_cell.angle_beta   90.00
_cell.angle_gamma   90.00
#
_symmetry.space_group_name_H-M   'P 1'
#
loop_
_entity.id
_entity.type
_entity.pdbx_description
1 polymer ?
#
loop_
_entity_poly.entity_id
_entity_poly.type
_entity_poly.pdbx_seq_one_letter_code
_entity_poly.pdbx_strand_id
1 'polypeptide(L)'
;MVRSKTDPLSSARLIKTSPELTESCTWFPESYVIYPMNLKTPVAPAQNGIQPLINNTRTDEREFFLASYNRKKEDGEGNVWIAKSSAGAKGEGILISSEATELLDFIDNQGQVHVIQKYLEHPLLLEPGHRKFDIR
;
A
#
# COMPACT_ATOMS: atom_id res chain seq x y z
N MET A 1 19.50 21.16 0.19
CA MET A 1 18.91 20.29 1.22
C MET A 1 17.88 19.39 0.55
N VAL A 2 18.26 18.16 0.18
CA VAL A 2 17.35 17.20 -0.47
C VAL A 2 16.49 16.59 0.65
N ARG A 3 15.20 16.93 0.71
CA ARG A 3 14.27 16.23 1.59
C ARG A 3 14.18 14.79 1.08
N SER A 4 14.63 13.82 1.87
CA SER A 4 14.35 12.41 1.62
C SER A 4 12.84 12.22 1.69
N LYS A 5 12.18 11.98 0.56
CA LYS A 5 10.79 11.52 0.56
C LYS A 5 10.78 10.18 1.28
N THR A 6 10.12 10.11 2.44
CA THR A 6 9.82 8.84 3.10
C THR A 6 8.86 8.07 2.20
N ASP A 7 9.27 6.89 1.75
CA ASP A 7 8.43 6.04 0.93
C ASP A 7 7.31 5.39 1.77
N PRO A 8 6.12 5.12 1.19
CA PRO A 8 5.01 4.50 1.90
C PRO A 8 5.36 3.18 2.58
N LEU A 9 6.26 2.41 1.96
CA LEU A 9 6.69 1.11 2.44
C LEU A 9 7.56 1.23 3.70
N SER A 10 8.55 2.14 3.73
CA SER A 10 9.32 2.40 4.96
C SER A 10 8.44 2.94 6.09
N SER A 11 7.46 3.79 5.77
CA SER A 11 6.55 4.38 6.76
C SER A 11 5.65 3.32 7.39
N ALA A 12 5.01 2.47 6.58
CA ALA A 12 4.16 1.38 7.06
C ALA A 12 4.96 0.38 7.91
N ARG A 13 6.20 0.06 7.50
CA ARG A 13 7.09 -0.81 8.27
C ARG A 13 7.49 -0.19 9.60
N LEU A 14 7.90 1.08 9.61
CA LEU A 14 8.35 1.78 10.82
C LEU A 14 7.26 1.80 11.90
N ILE A 15 6.02 2.10 11.50
CA ILE A 15 4.89 2.15 12.44
C ILE A 15 4.64 0.78 13.06
N LYS A 16 4.72 -0.29 12.27
CA LYS A 16 4.45 -1.65 12.74
C LYS A 16 5.58 -2.29 13.55
N THR A 17 6.83 -1.87 13.33
CA THR A 17 8.00 -2.43 14.02
C THR A 17 8.41 -1.66 15.27
N SER A 18 7.86 -0.45 15.48
CA SER A 18 8.14 0.38 16.65
C SER A 18 7.05 0.16 17.71
N PRO A 19 7.33 -0.49 18.85
CA PRO A 19 6.31 -0.84 19.86
C PRO A 19 5.48 0.37 20.33
N GLU A 20 6.14 1.51 20.52
CA GLU A 20 5.51 2.78 20.91
C GLU A 20 4.44 3.26 19.93
N LEU A 21 4.62 2.98 18.62
CA LEU A 21 3.70 3.36 17.56
C LEU A 21 2.64 2.28 17.32
N THR A 22 3.00 1.00 17.36
CA THR A 22 2.08 -0.11 17.13
C THR A 22 0.90 -0.11 18.10
N GLU A 23 1.13 0.25 19.37
CA GLU A 23 0.10 0.23 20.40
C GLU A 23 -0.82 1.48 20.41
N SER A 24 -0.42 2.57 19.75
CA SER A 24 -1.06 3.89 19.92
C SER A 24 -1.38 4.65 18.63
N CYS A 25 -1.00 4.13 17.46
CA CYS A 25 -1.16 4.86 16.20
C CYS A 25 -2.61 4.87 15.72
N THR A 26 -3.33 5.94 16.03
CA THR A 26 -4.71 6.21 15.58
C THR A 26 -4.79 7.14 14.38
N TRP A 27 -3.68 7.77 14.00
CA TRP A 27 -3.59 8.81 12.97
C TRP A 27 -3.07 8.30 11.62
N PHE A 28 -2.55 7.07 11.56
CA PHE A 28 -2.10 6.44 10.32
C PHE A 28 -3.17 5.46 9.81
N PRO A 29 -3.62 5.59 8.56
CA PRO A 29 -4.60 4.65 8.02
C PRO A 29 -4.05 3.23 8.00
N GLU A 30 -4.91 2.26 8.32
CA GLU A 30 -4.60 0.84 8.26
C GLU A 30 -3.94 0.47 6.93
N SER A 31 -2.81 -0.24 6.98
CA SER A 31 -1.94 -0.47 5.83
C SER A 31 -1.33 -1.86 5.84
N TYR A 32 -1.04 -2.40 4.66
CA TYR A 32 -0.47 -3.74 4.43
C TYR A 32 0.55 -3.71 3.30
N VAL A 33 1.71 -4.35 3.51
CA VAL A 33 2.78 -4.51 2.52
C VAL A 33 2.52 -5.76 1.70
N ILE A 34 2.39 -5.61 0.37
CA ILE A 34 2.06 -6.72 -0.54
C ILE A 34 3.17 -6.87 -1.59
N TYR A 35 3.63 -8.10 -1.78
CA TYR A 35 4.57 -8.46 -2.83
C TYR A 35 3.82 -9.05 -4.04
N PRO A 36 4.28 -8.76 -5.27
CA PRO A 36 3.69 -9.31 -6.48
C PRO A 36 4.03 -10.80 -6.63
N MET A 37 3.04 -11.61 -7.01
CA MET A 37 3.20 -13.07 -7.22
C MET A 37 3.60 -13.45 -8.66
N ASN A 38 3.30 -12.60 -9.66
CA ASN A 38 3.63 -12.89 -11.07
C ASN A 38 4.97 -12.27 -11.49
N LEU A 39 6.07 -12.97 -11.24
CA LEU A 39 7.39 -12.67 -11.85
C LEU A 39 7.42 -13.14 -13.32
N LYS A 40 6.65 -12.53 -14.22
CA LYS A 40 6.73 -12.79 -15.68
C LYS A 40 7.54 -11.77 -16.47
N THR A 41 8.10 -10.75 -15.81
CA THR A 41 8.93 -9.76 -16.50
C THR A 41 10.38 -10.25 -16.57
N PRO A 42 10.99 -10.37 -17.77
CA PRO A 42 12.42 -10.65 -17.86
C PRO A 42 13.14 -9.50 -17.18
N VAL A 43 13.80 -9.80 -16.07
CA VAL A 43 14.72 -8.86 -15.43
C VAL A 43 15.81 -8.61 -16.46
N ALA A 44 15.89 -7.38 -17.01
CA ALA A 44 17.08 -6.96 -17.73
C ALA A 44 18.27 -7.27 -16.82
N PRO A 45 19.32 -7.97 -17.30
CA PRO A 45 20.35 -8.50 -16.42
C PRO A 45 20.97 -7.33 -15.65
N ALA A 46 20.75 -7.33 -14.33
CA ALA A 46 21.49 -6.47 -13.43
C ALA A 46 22.96 -6.82 -13.64
N GLN A 47 23.72 -5.90 -14.23
CA GLN A 47 25.16 -5.89 -14.07
C GLN A 47 25.38 -5.81 -12.55
N ASN A 48 25.97 -6.86 -11.98
CA ASN A 48 26.17 -7.14 -10.55
C ASN A 48 25.12 -8.06 -9.90
N GLY A 49 25.06 -9.31 -10.37
CA GLY A 49 25.30 -10.50 -9.51
C GLY A 49 24.40 -10.81 -8.32
N ILE A 50 23.30 -10.09 -8.09
CA ILE A 50 22.33 -10.41 -7.02
C ILE A 50 21.07 -10.98 -7.66
N GLN A 51 20.86 -12.28 -7.49
CA GLN A 51 19.64 -12.95 -7.94
C GLN A 51 18.41 -12.39 -7.22
N PRO A 52 17.24 -12.24 -7.87
CA PRO A 52 16.03 -11.79 -7.20
C PRO A 52 15.59 -12.88 -6.21
N LEU A 53 15.67 -12.54 -4.93
CA LEU A 53 15.38 -13.42 -3.82
C LEU A 53 13.94 -13.98 -3.91
N ILE A 54 13.90 -15.30 -3.98
CA ILE A 54 12.74 -16.19 -3.93
C ILE A 54 11.99 -16.01 -2.59
N ASN A 55 10.66 -15.89 -2.66
CA ASN A 55 9.67 -16.03 -1.58
C ASN A 55 10.01 -15.38 -0.22
N ASN A 56 9.66 -14.10 -0.08
CA ASN A 56 9.76 -13.39 1.21
C ASN A 56 8.44 -13.42 2.00
N THR A 57 7.86 -14.62 2.19
CA THR A 57 6.56 -14.85 2.87
C THR A 57 6.48 -14.23 4.26
N ARG A 58 7.60 -14.04 4.95
CA ARG A 58 7.63 -13.40 6.29
C ARG A 58 7.33 -11.90 6.25
N THR A 59 7.32 -11.27 5.08
CA THR A 59 7.11 -9.82 4.90
C THR A 59 5.89 -9.46 4.07
N ASP A 60 5.23 -10.44 3.45
CA ASP A 60 4.00 -10.23 2.71
C ASP A 60 2.80 -10.30 3.65
N GLU A 61 1.97 -9.27 3.63
CA GLU A 61 0.83 -9.12 4.53
C GLU A 61 -0.52 -9.39 3.84
N ARG A 62 -0.53 -10.08 2.70
CA ARG A 62 -1.75 -10.38 1.91
C ARG A 62 -2.83 -11.08 2.72
N GLU A 63 -2.47 -12.08 3.52
CA GLU A 63 -3.44 -12.78 4.37
C GLU A 63 -4.04 -11.85 5.44
N PHE A 64 -3.23 -10.98 6.04
CA PHE A 64 -3.69 -9.99 7.02
C PHE A 64 -4.60 -8.93 6.38
N PHE A 65 -4.27 -8.49 5.17
CA PHE A 65 -5.11 -7.61 4.38
C PHE A 65 -6.48 -8.26 4.10
N LEU A 66 -6.48 -9.49 3.57
CA LEU A 66 -7.71 -10.22 3.25
C LEU A 66 -8.57 -10.48 4.50
N ALA A 67 -7.96 -10.82 5.62
CA ALA A 67 -8.67 -11.00 6.89
C ALA A 67 -9.35 -9.70 7.37
N SER A 68 -8.64 -8.57 7.32
CA SER A 68 -9.21 -7.26 7.70
C SER A 68 -10.29 -6.79 6.72
N TYR A 69 -10.06 -6.99 5.42
CA TYR A 69 -11.01 -6.69 4.35
C TYR A 69 -12.32 -7.45 4.52
N ASN A 70 -12.24 -8.77 4.76
CA ASN A 70 -13.42 -9.62 4.93
C ASN A 70 -14.20 -9.24 6.20
N ARG A 71 -13.50 -8.99 7.32
CA ARG A 71 -14.14 -8.52 8.55
C ARG A 71 -14.95 -7.24 8.33
N LYS A 72 -14.35 -6.22 7.70
CA LYS A 72 -15.06 -4.96 7.39
C LYS A 72 -16.27 -5.15 6.48
N LYS A 73 -16.16 -6.08 5.52
CA LYS A 73 -17.26 -6.42 4.63
C LYS A 73 -18.42 -7.06 5.39
N GLU A 74 -18.13 -7.95 6.33
CA GLU A 74 -19.12 -8.60 7.19
C GLU A 74 -19.77 -7.60 8.16
N ASP A 75 -18.98 -6.67 8.69
CA ASP A 75 -19.44 -5.61 9.60
C ASP A 75 -20.24 -4.49 8.89
N GLY A 76 -20.29 -4.50 7.55
CA GLY A 76 -20.98 -3.49 6.74
C GLY A 76 -20.27 -2.13 6.71
N GLU A 77 -18.98 -2.10 7.02
CA GLU A 77 -18.15 -0.89 6.97
C GLU A 77 -17.78 -0.50 5.52
N GLY A 78 -17.45 0.78 5.31
CA GLY A 78 -16.86 1.24 4.05
C GLY A 78 -15.52 0.53 3.78
N ASN A 79 -15.39 -0.08 2.60
CA ASN A 79 -14.30 -1.01 2.30
C ASN A 79 -13.48 -0.57 1.08
N VAL A 80 -13.33 0.74 0.87
CA VAL A 80 -12.48 1.27 -0.21
C VAL A 80 -11.02 1.35 0.26
N TRP A 81 -10.10 0.91 -0.59
CA TRP A 81 -8.65 0.91 -0.33
C TRP A 81 -7.89 1.52 -1.51
N ILE A 82 -6.64 1.91 -1.24
CA ILE A 82 -5.68 2.39 -2.24
C ILE A 82 -4.43 1.52 -2.25
N ALA A 83 -4.09 0.96 -3.42
CA ALA A 83 -2.78 0.37 -3.69
C ALA A 83 -1.86 1.45 -4.23
N LYS A 84 -0.66 1.59 -3.64
CA LYS A 84 0.36 2.56 -4.08
C LYS A 84 1.76 1.95 -4.01
N SER A 85 2.54 2.17 -5.06
CA SER A 85 3.94 1.74 -5.10
C SER A 85 4.82 2.67 -4.27
N SER A 86 5.97 2.15 -3.84
CA SER A 86 7.02 2.96 -3.20
C SER A 86 7.81 3.80 -4.20
N ALA A 87 7.79 3.41 -5.47
CA ALA A 87 8.49 4.07 -6.55
C ALA A 87 7.68 5.32 -6.95
N GLY A 88 8.07 6.47 -6.39
CA GLY A 88 7.36 7.75 -6.49
C GLY A 88 6.75 8.00 -7.86
N ALA A 89 5.47 7.68 -7.98
CA ALA A 89 4.77 7.78 -9.23
C ALA A 89 4.02 9.11 -9.24
N LYS A 90 4.24 9.88 -10.31
CA LYS A 90 3.67 11.23 -10.49
C LYS A 90 2.17 11.15 -10.84
N GLY A 91 1.39 10.40 -10.07
CA GLY A 91 -0.02 10.09 -10.32
C GLY A 91 -0.28 8.76 -11.05
N GLU A 92 0.75 8.16 -11.65
CA GLU A 92 0.70 6.81 -12.20
C GLU A 92 0.85 5.75 -11.10
N GLY A 93 0.56 4.47 -11.35
CA GLY A 93 0.91 3.39 -10.40
C GLY A 93 0.14 3.40 -9.06
N ILE A 94 -1.05 4.00 -9.04
CA ILE A 94 -2.01 3.91 -7.94
C ILE A 94 -3.32 3.29 -8.43
N LEU A 95 -3.97 2.51 -7.58
CA LEU A 95 -5.32 2.02 -7.82
C LEU A 95 -6.16 2.26 -6.56
N ILE A 96 -7.33 2.87 -6.71
CA ILE A 96 -8.34 2.96 -5.66
C ILE A 96 -9.47 2.02 -6.06
N SER A 97 -9.79 1.05 -5.22
CA SER A 97 -10.88 0.10 -5.47
C SER A 97 -11.51 -0.36 -4.17
N SER A 98 -12.78 -0.74 -4.23
CA SER A 98 -13.49 -1.46 -3.18
C SER A 98 -13.33 -2.97 -3.28
N GLU A 99 -12.78 -3.50 -4.38
CA GLU A 99 -12.64 -4.93 -4.62
C GLU A 99 -11.21 -5.40 -4.32
N ALA A 100 -11.07 -6.30 -3.34
CA ALA A 100 -9.77 -6.86 -2.97
C ALA A 100 -9.05 -7.56 -4.13
N THR A 101 -9.79 -8.23 -5.01
CA THR A 101 -9.22 -8.92 -6.17
C THR A 101 -8.59 -7.95 -7.15
N GLU A 102 -9.24 -6.83 -7.46
CA GLU A 102 -8.68 -5.81 -8.35
C GLU A 102 -7.38 -5.21 -7.80
N LEU A 103 -7.32 -4.97 -6.49
CA LEU A 103 -6.13 -4.45 -5.83
C LEU A 103 -4.96 -5.43 -5.90
N LEU A 104 -5.23 -6.71 -5.63
CA LEU A 104 -4.21 -7.75 -5.65
C LEU A 104 -3.72 -8.04 -7.07
N ASP A 105 -4.65 -8.15 -8.03
CA ASP A 105 -4.33 -8.34 -9.45
C ASP A 105 -3.53 -7.15 -10.01
N PHE A 106 -3.88 -5.93 -9.62
CA PHE A 106 -3.10 -4.75 -9.96
C PHE A 106 -1.66 -4.88 -9.48
N ILE A 107 -1.45 -5.22 -8.21
CA ILE A 107 -0.10 -5.35 -7.62
C ILE A 107 0.68 -6.47 -8.30
N ASP A 108 0.06 -7.62 -8.51
CA ASP A 108 0.69 -8.81 -9.09
C ASP A 108 1.21 -8.55 -10.51
N ASN A 109 0.63 -7.58 -11.23
CA ASN A 109 1.06 -7.18 -12.57
C ASN A 109 2.14 -6.07 -12.62
N GLN A 110 2.53 -5.47 -11.48
CA GLN A 110 3.41 -4.29 -11.44
C GLN A 110 4.89 -4.61 -11.15
N GLY A 111 5.22 -5.87 -10.82
CA GLY A 111 6.62 -6.35 -10.64
C GLY A 111 7.40 -5.73 -9.46
N GLN A 112 6.75 -4.88 -8.65
CA GLN A 112 7.35 -4.18 -7.50
C GLN A 112 6.43 -4.23 -6.28
N VAL A 113 7.01 -4.03 -5.09
CA VAL A 113 6.28 -4.04 -3.81
C VAL A 113 5.34 -2.85 -3.71
N HIS A 114 4.14 -3.09 -3.19
CA HIS A 114 3.12 -2.07 -2.96
C HIS A 114 2.68 -2.04 -1.50
N VAL A 115 2.05 -0.93 -1.13
CA VAL A 115 1.26 -0.83 0.10
C VAL A 115 -0.21 -0.71 -0.30
N ILE A 116 -1.05 -1.60 0.24
CA ILE A 116 -2.50 -1.41 0.29
C ILE A 116 -2.81 -0.64 1.57
N GLN A 117 -3.50 0.49 1.48
CA GLN A 117 -3.84 1.34 2.61
C GLN A 117 -5.33 1.70 2.57
N LYS A 118 -6.00 1.76 3.73
CA LYS A 118 -7.41 2.13 3.80
C LYS A 118 -7.62 3.53 3.21
N TYR A 119 -8.53 3.64 2.25
CA TYR A 119 -8.85 4.93 1.64
C TYR A 119 -9.79 5.73 2.56
N LEU A 120 -9.54 7.02 2.69
CA LEU A 120 -10.38 7.94 3.47
C LEU A 120 -11.61 8.31 2.65
N GLU A 121 -12.70 7.59 2.86
CA GLU A 121 -13.96 7.74 2.10
C GLU A 121 -14.72 9.03 2.46
N HIS A 122 -14.48 9.57 3.67
CA HIS A 122 -15.10 10.80 4.15
C HIS A 122 -14.03 11.88 4.41
N PRO A 123 -13.37 12.42 3.36
CA PRO A 123 -12.43 13.51 3.52
C PRO A 123 -13.19 14.79 3.90
N LEU A 124 -12.49 15.72 4.58
CA LEU A 124 -12.97 17.10 4.67
C LEU A 124 -12.92 17.73 3.28
N LEU A 125 -13.99 18.46 2.91
CA LEU A 125 -14.15 19.06 1.59
C LEU A 125 -14.13 20.57 1.69
N LEU A 126 -13.41 21.21 0.77
CA LEU A 126 -13.41 22.67 0.63
C LEU A 126 -14.67 23.12 -0.09
N GLU A 127 -15.26 24.21 0.41
CA GLU A 127 -16.39 24.89 -0.22
C GLU A 127 -16.06 26.35 -0.57
N PRO A 128 -16.55 26.86 -1.72
CA PRO A 128 -17.36 26.15 -2.71
C PRO A 128 -16.54 25.18 -3.58
N GLY A 129 -17.20 24.13 -4.08
CA GLY A 129 -16.68 23.25 -5.14
C GLY A 129 -16.48 21.79 -4.73
N HIS A 130 -16.75 21.44 -3.46
CA HIS A 130 -16.79 20.08 -2.97
C HIS A 130 -15.53 19.24 -3.28
N ARG A 131 -14.34 19.84 -3.09
CA ARG A 131 -13.06 19.24 -3.49
C ARG A 131 -12.23 18.76 -2.29
N LYS A 132 -11.63 17.57 -2.43
CA LYS A 132 -10.63 17.05 -1.49
C LYS A 132 -9.31 17.82 -1.59
N PHE A 133 -8.56 17.85 -0.49
CA PHE A 133 -7.23 18.45 -0.42
C PHE A 133 -6.33 17.64 0.52
N ASP A 134 -5.07 18.01 0.56
CA ASP A 134 -4.11 17.54 1.56
C ASP A 134 -3.33 18.75 2.12
N ILE A 135 -2.70 18.56 3.28
CA ILE A 135 -1.83 19.57 3.90
C ILE A 135 -0.38 19.17 3.68
N ARG A 136 0.48 20.17 3.40
CA ARG A 136 1.89 20.02 3.03
C ARG A 136 2.82 20.65 4.06
#